data_AF-A0A951BJZ6-F1
#
_entry.id   AF-A0A951BJZ6-F1
#
_cell.length_a   1.000
_cell.length_b   1.000
_cell.length_c   1.000
_cell.angle_alpha   90.00
_cell.angle_beta   90.00
_cell.angle_gamma   90.00
#
_symmetry.space_group_name_H-M   'P 1'
#
loop_
_entity.id
_entity.type
_entity.pdbx_description
1 polymer ?
#
loop_
_entity_poly.entity_id
_entity_poly.type
_entity_poly.pdbx_seq_one_letter_code
_entity_poly.pdbx_strand_id
1 'polypeptide(L)'
;MKRHDTLRTLSWATTAASVGHSLDPDEHARVAAVLSNPGRVDAQTIEHIKAVLWRCERQDDTLGPQGVLDTVLAQRNLARALVPECPADLRQRLLSVLSDASRQAGWLSFDLHDFTSAEYYYEDARTLAHEAENIELGAIVLCGMSHLATWQRKPRTGIAHAVAAGVCCKA
;
A
#
# COMPACT_ATOMS: atom_id res chain seq x y z
N MET A 1 29.80 -15.36 -14.30
CA MET A 1 30.41 -15.52 -12.96
C MET A 1 29.56 -16.53 -12.19
N LYS A 2 30.15 -17.70 -11.88
CA LYS A 2 29.60 -18.86 -11.12
C LYS A 2 28.99 -18.41 -9.79
N ARG A 3 27.99 -19.01 -9.15
CA ARG A 3 27.24 -20.29 -9.14
C ARG A 3 25.97 -19.98 -8.28
N HIS A 4 24.89 -20.74 -8.41
CA HIS A 4 24.14 -21.30 -7.27
C HIS A 4 23.14 -22.32 -7.81
N ASP A 5 23.67 -23.52 -8.06
CA ASP A 5 22.95 -24.77 -7.91
C ASP A 5 23.10 -25.16 -6.44
N THR A 6 21.99 -25.43 -5.72
CA THR A 6 21.82 -26.64 -4.89
C THR A 6 20.47 -26.63 -4.17
N LEU A 7 19.68 -27.66 -4.51
CA LEU A 7 18.95 -28.56 -3.61
C LEU A 7 17.64 -28.08 -2.95
N ARG A 8 16.57 -28.46 -3.66
CA ARG A 8 15.30 -28.96 -3.13
C ARG A 8 15.52 -30.16 -2.20
N THR A 9 15.03 -30.10 -0.96
CA THR A 9 14.57 -31.27 -0.18
C THR A 9 13.38 -30.89 0.70
N LEU A 10 12.33 -31.70 0.60
CA LEU A 10 11.10 -31.67 1.39
C LEU A 10 11.36 -31.99 2.88
N SER A 11 10.62 -31.38 3.79
CA SER A 11 9.48 -32.06 4.43
C SER A 11 8.77 -31.12 5.41
N TRP A 12 7.45 -31.10 5.31
CA TRP A 12 6.55 -30.37 6.17
C TRP A 12 6.36 -31.11 7.49
N ALA A 13 6.57 -30.42 8.60
CA ALA A 13 5.84 -30.64 9.85
C ALA A 13 6.27 -29.59 10.90
N THR A 14 5.45 -28.57 11.09
CA THR A 14 5.26 -27.99 12.43
C THR A 14 3.83 -27.49 12.53
N THR A 15 3.04 -28.24 13.28
CA THR A 15 1.73 -27.86 13.81
C THR A 15 1.83 -26.51 14.49
N ALA A 16 1.33 -25.45 13.86
CA ALA A 16 1.00 -24.23 14.59
C ALA A 16 -0.42 -24.40 15.10
N ALA A 17 -0.51 -24.63 16.41
CA ALA A 17 -1.74 -24.63 17.17
C ALA A 17 -2.55 -23.37 16.83
N SER A 18 -3.86 -23.53 16.73
CA SER A 18 -4.81 -22.43 16.82
C SER A 18 -4.51 -21.62 18.08
N VAL A 19 -3.79 -20.50 17.94
CA VAL A 19 -3.77 -19.47 18.97
C VAL A 19 -5.11 -18.76 18.87
N GLY A 20 -6.13 -19.37 19.46
CA GLY A 20 -7.23 -18.63 19.99
C GLY A 20 -6.69 -17.78 21.12
N HIS A 21 -6.18 -16.59 20.79
CA HIS A 21 -6.12 -15.53 21.78
C HIS A 21 -7.56 -15.04 21.91
N SER A 22 -8.34 -15.70 22.76
CA SER A 22 -9.53 -15.04 23.30
C SER A 22 -8.98 -13.83 24.02
N LEU A 23 -9.15 -12.65 23.41
CA LEU A 23 -8.85 -11.40 24.08
C LEU A 23 -9.58 -11.45 25.43
N ASP A 24 -8.91 -11.08 26.51
CA ASP A 24 -9.59 -10.94 27.79
C ASP A 24 -10.74 -9.92 27.62
N PRO A 25 -11.90 -10.07 28.30
CA PRO A 25 -12.99 -9.11 28.26
C PRO A 25 -12.57 -7.63 28.26
N ASP A 26 -11.49 -7.26 28.95
CA ASP A 26 -10.95 -5.90 28.95
C ASP A 26 -10.22 -5.52 27.64
N GLU A 27 -9.56 -6.47 26.99
CA GLU A 27 -8.98 -6.30 25.65
C GLU A 27 -10.06 -6.24 24.57
N HIS A 28 -11.09 -7.10 24.67
CA HIS A 28 -12.28 -6.99 23.81
C HIS A 28 -13.00 -5.66 24.01
N ALA A 29 -13.16 -5.20 25.26
CA ALA A 29 -13.77 -3.91 25.57
C ALA A 29 -12.91 -2.73 25.08
N ARG A 30 -11.58 -2.83 25.13
CA ARG A 30 -10.67 -1.81 24.56
C ARG A 30 -10.71 -1.76 23.04
N VAL A 31 -10.65 -2.91 22.37
CA VAL A 31 -10.78 -2.99 20.91
C VAL A 31 -12.17 -2.53 20.47
N ALA A 32 -13.22 -2.97 21.17
CA ALA A 32 -14.58 -2.51 20.95
C ALA A 32 -14.73 -1.02 21.25
N ALA A 33 -14.08 -0.44 22.26
CA ALA A 33 -14.13 0.98 22.57
C ALA A 33 -13.41 1.83 21.52
N VAL A 34 -12.30 1.35 20.97
CA VAL A 34 -11.63 1.96 19.80
C VAL A 34 -12.54 1.92 18.58
N LEU A 35 -13.30 0.85 18.40
CA LEU A 35 -14.31 0.73 17.32
C LEU A 35 -15.61 1.51 17.62
N SER A 36 -15.94 1.75 18.90
CA SER A 36 -17.19 2.37 19.37
C SER A 36 -17.05 3.87 19.66
N ASN A 37 -15.83 4.40 19.63
CA ASN A 37 -15.56 5.83 19.59
C ASN A 37 -14.74 6.18 18.34
N PRO A 38 -15.35 6.19 17.14
CA PRO A 38 -14.68 6.58 15.87
C PRO A 38 -14.32 8.08 15.82
N GLY A 39 -14.46 8.79 16.94
CA GLY A 39 -14.48 10.25 17.05
C GLY A 39 -13.09 10.88 17.11
N ARG A 40 -12.29 10.64 16.07
CA ARG A 40 -11.57 11.65 15.29
C ARG A 40 -10.40 10.94 14.61
N VAL A 41 -10.50 10.82 13.30
CA VAL A 41 -9.29 10.90 12.47
C VAL A 41 -8.56 12.15 12.93
N ASP A 42 -7.45 11.96 13.64
CA ASP A 42 -6.57 13.03 14.06
C ASP A 42 -5.26 12.95 13.27
N ALA A 43 -4.48 14.02 13.37
CA ALA A 43 -3.20 14.08 12.67
C ALA A 43 -2.26 12.94 13.10
N GLN A 44 -2.36 12.46 14.34
CA GLN A 44 -1.52 11.39 14.87
C GLN A 44 -1.82 10.03 14.22
N THR A 45 -3.10 9.72 13.98
CA THR A 45 -3.51 8.50 13.28
C THR A 45 -2.97 8.49 11.86
N ILE A 46 -3.08 9.60 11.14
CA ILE A 46 -2.55 9.73 9.78
C ILE A 46 -1.02 9.55 9.77
N GLU A 47 -0.31 10.16 10.73
CA GLU A 47 1.14 9.99 10.86
C GLU A 47 1.56 8.58 11.24
N HIS A 48 0.76 7.88 12.05
CA HIS A 48 1.02 6.48 12.37
C HIS A 48 0.96 5.60 11.12
N ILE A 49 -0.10 5.73 10.32
CA ILE A 49 -0.25 4.98 9.07
C ILE A 49 0.94 5.26 8.14
N LYS A 50 1.29 6.53 7.97
CA LYS A 50 2.45 6.95 7.16
C LYS A 50 3.76 6.34 7.67
N ALA A 51 3.98 6.31 8.98
CA ALA A 51 5.17 5.72 9.57
C ALA A 51 5.26 4.20 9.37
N VAL A 52 4.13 3.49 9.41
CA VAL A 52 4.08 2.05 9.10
C VAL A 52 4.38 1.79 7.63
N LEU A 53 3.77 2.55 6.73
CA LEU A 53 4.01 2.46 5.29
C LEU A 53 5.48 2.73 4.94
N TRP A 54 6.07 3.77 5.51
CA TRP A 54 7.51 4.07 5.33
C TRP A 54 8.43 2.94 5.80
N ARG A 55 8.05 2.21 6.88
CA ARG A 55 8.80 1.03 7.34
C ARG A 55 8.62 -0.14 6.37
N CYS A 56 7.42 -0.35 5.83
CA CYS A 56 7.15 -1.40 4.85
C CYS A 56 8.01 -1.22 3.60
N GLU A 57 8.09 0.00 3.06
CA GLU A 57 8.93 0.30 1.88
C GLU A 57 10.41 -0.05 2.12
N ARG A 58 10.94 0.21 3.32
CA ARG A 58 12.33 -0.17 3.69
C ARG A 58 12.51 -1.65 3.96
N GLN A 59 11.45 -2.33 4.39
CA GLN A 59 11.47 -3.75 4.70
C GLN A 59 11.32 -4.60 3.42
N ASP A 60 10.67 -4.08 2.38
CA ASP A 60 10.52 -4.73 1.09
C ASP A 60 11.89 -5.16 0.51
N ASP A 61 12.88 -4.27 0.53
CA ASP A 61 14.26 -4.57 0.09
C ASP A 61 14.90 -5.78 0.80
N THR A 62 14.46 -6.08 2.04
CA THR A 62 15.05 -7.15 2.87
C THR A 62 14.19 -8.41 2.93
N LEU A 63 12.88 -8.25 3.05
CA LEU A 63 11.91 -9.34 3.24
C LEU A 63 11.25 -9.78 1.92
N GLY A 64 11.37 -8.96 0.88
CA GLY A 64 10.65 -9.11 -0.37
C GLY A 64 9.16 -8.73 -0.25
N PRO A 65 8.46 -8.69 -1.39
CA PRO A 65 7.11 -8.13 -1.45
C PRO A 65 6.07 -8.93 -0.67
N GLN A 66 6.24 -10.27 -0.59
CA GLN A 66 5.35 -11.13 0.22
C GLN A 66 5.43 -10.80 1.72
N GLY A 67 6.59 -10.35 2.21
CA GLY A 67 6.80 -10.09 3.63
C GLY A 67 6.10 -8.82 4.12
N VAL A 68 5.71 -7.91 3.22
CA VAL A 68 5.17 -6.59 3.58
C VAL A 68 3.77 -6.32 3.02
N LEU A 69 3.34 -7.03 1.96
CA LEU A 69 2.07 -6.78 1.28
C LEU A 69 0.85 -6.77 2.21
N ASP A 70 0.72 -7.77 3.08
CA ASP A 70 -0.42 -7.85 4.01
C ASP A 70 -0.49 -6.64 4.95
N THR A 71 0.67 -6.13 5.38
CA THR A 71 0.74 -4.95 6.24
C THR A 71 0.33 -3.70 5.45
N VAL A 72 0.82 -3.54 4.21
CA VAL A 72 0.42 -2.42 3.34
C VAL A 72 -1.09 -2.44 3.07
N LEU A 73 -1.66 -3.60 2.77
CA LEU A 73 -3.10 -3.74 2.55
C LEU A 73 -3.92 -3.44 3.80
N ALA A 74 -3.45 -3.86 4.98
CA ALA A 74 -4.09 -3.51 6.25
C ALA A 74 -4.09 -1.99 6.49
N GLN A 75 -2.95 -1.31 6.28
CA GLN A 75 -2.86 0.15 6.39
C GLN A 75 -3.73 0.88 5.37
N ARG A 76 -3.77 0.39 4.13
CA ARG A 76 -4.65 0.92 3.08
C ARG A 76 -6.13 0.81 3.47
N ASN A 77 -6.55 -0.35 3.97
CA ASN A 77 -7.94 -0.60 4.36
C ASN A 77 -8.34 0.27 5.57
N LEU A 78 -7.43 0.44 6.53
CA LEU A 78 -7.62 1.37 7.64
C LEU A 78 -7.79 2.81 7.12
N ALA A 79 -6.85 3.30 6.30
CA ALA A 79 -6.95 4.66 5.74
C ALA A 79 -8.25 4.87 4.94
N ARG A 80 -8.69 3.87 4.16
CA ARG A 80 -9.96 3.90 3.41
C ARG A 80 -11.16 4.04 4.34
N ALA A 81 -11.21 3.24 5.40
CA ALA A 81 -12.31 3.24 6.36
C ALA A 81 -12.45 4.57 7.11
N LEU A 82 -11.35 5.32 7.23
CA LEU A 82 -11.32 6.62 7.90
C LEU A 82 -11.80 7.78 7.01
N VAL A 83 -11.84 7.64 5.67
CA VAL A 83 -12.19 8.73 4.74
C VAL A 83 -13.59 9.32 4.96
N PRO A 84 -14.66 8.53 5.21
CA PRO A 84 -16.00 9.09 5.40
C PRO A 84 -16.13 10.02 6.61
N GLU A 85 -15.44 9.70 7.70
CA GLU A 85 -15.51 10.43 8.99
C GLU A 85 -14.36 11.45 9.16
N CYS A 86 -13.55 11.66 8.11
CA CYS A 86 -12.38 12.51 8.19
C CYS A 86 -12.76 14.01 8.18
N PRO A 87 -12.28 14.81 9.16
CA PRO A 87 -12.42 16.26 9.14
C PRO A 87 -11.90 16.88 7.84
N ALA A 88 -12.57 17.92 7.34
CA ALA A 88 -12.27 18.53 6.05
C ALA A 88 -10.82 19.03 5.94
N ASP A 89 -10.26 19.56 7.04
CA ASP A 89 -8.88 20.03 7.14
C ASP A 89 -7.83 18.91 7.08
N LEU A 90 -8.22 17.67 7.38
CA LEU A 90 -7.33 16.49 7.32
C LEU A 90 -7.58 15.62 6.09
N ARG A 91 -8.67 15.85 5.36
CA ARG A 91 -9.12 14.99 4.25
C ARG A 91 -8.06 14.82 3.16
N GLN A 92 -7.48 15.92 2.66
CA GLN A 92 -6.43 15.86 1.63
C GLN A 92 -5.21 15.06 2.10
N ARG A 93 -4.82 15.20 3.37
CA ARG A 93 -3.70 14.46 3.96
C ARG A 93 -4.00 12.97 4.08
N LEU A 94 -5.21 12.61 4.51
CA LEU A 94 -5.64 11.21 4.58
C LEU A 94 -5.74 10.58 3.17
N LEU A 95 -6.27 11.30 2.19
CA LEU A 95 -6.33 10.84 0.79
C LEU A 95 -4.92 10.64 0.21
N SER A 96 -3.96 11.51 0.55
CA SER A 96 -2.55 11.32 0.17
C SER A 96 -1.97 10.04 0.76
N VAL A 97 -2.20 9.77 2.05
CA VAL A 97 -1.72 8.54 2.69
C VAL A 97 -2.39 7.29 2.11
N LEU A 98 -3.68 7.36 1.82
CA LEU A 98 -4.41 6.27 1.17
C LEU A 98 -3.91 6.02 -0.26
N SER A 99 -3.62 7.10 -1.01
CA SER A 99 -3.00 7.02 -2.34
C SER A 99 -1.63 6.35 -2.27
N ASP A 100 -0.78 6.73 -1.31
CA ASP A 100 0.55 6.13 -1.14
C ASP A 100 0.45 4.65 -0.74
N ALA A 101 -0.48 4.28 0.16
CA ALA A 101 -0.74 2.88 0.49
C ALA A 101 -1.19 2.08 -0.74
N SER A 102 -2.08 2.63 -1.57
CA SER A 102 -2.48 2.02 -2.84
C SER A 102 -1.30 1.91 -3.82
N ARG A 103 -0.45 2.94 -3.92
CA ARG A 103 0.75 2.93 -4.77
C ARG A 103 1.71 1.82 -4.35
N GLN A 104 1.96 1.67 -3.05
CA GLN A 104 2.79 0.58 -2.52
C GLN A 104 2.16 -0.79 -2.78
N ALA A 105 0.85 -0.96 -2.57
CA ALA A 105 0.16 -2.21 -2.92
C ALA A 105 0.29 -2.55 -4.42
N GLY A 106 0.25 -1.53 -5.30
CA GLY A 106 0.48 -1.67 -6.73
C GLY A 106 1.90 -2.14 -7.07
N TRP A 107 2.91 -1.54 -6.43
CA TRP A 107 4.31 -1.94 -6.57
C TRP A 107 4.55 -3.39 -6.11
N LEU A 108 4.10 -3.73 -4.91
CA LEU A 108 4.28 -5.06 -4.34
C LEU A 108 3.57 -6.14 -5.16
N SER A 109 2.36 -5.87 -5.65
CA SER A 109 1.64 -6.79 -6.54
C SER A 109 2.37 -6.97 -7.88
N PHE A 110 2.93 -5.88 -8.42
CA PHE A 110 3.74 -5.94 -9.64
C PHE A 110 4.97 -6.83 -9.46
N ASP A 111 5.72 -6.69 -8.37
CA ASP A 111 6.90 -7.52 -8.10
C ASP A 111 6.53 -9.01 -7.88
N LEU A 112 5.32 -9.27 -7.38
CA LEU A 112 4.74 -10.61 -7.29
C LEU A 112 4.20 -11.15 -8.62
N HIS A 113 4.33 -10.40 -9.71
CA HIS A 113 3.79 -10.72 -11.03
C HIS A 113 2.26 -10.81 -11.08
N ASP A 114 1.56 -10.30 -10.06
CA ASP A 114 0.11 -10.09 -10.09
C ASP A 114 -0.20 -8.74 -10.73
N PHE A 115 -0.11 -8.72 -12.05
CA PHE A 115 -0.33 -7.51 -12.83
C PHE A 115 -1.77 -7.00 -12.81
N THR A 116 -2.74 -7.87 -12.52
CA THR A 116 -4.14 -7.48 -12.39
C THR A 116 -4.35 -6.66 -11.12
N SER A 117 -3.85 -7.14 -9.98
CA SER A 117 -3.89 -6.37 -8.74
C SER A 117 -3.05 -5.10 -8.83
N ALA A 118 -1.88 -5.15 -9.49
CA ALA A 118 -1.05 -3.98 -9.71
C ALA A 118 -1.79 -2.87 -10.46
N GLU A 119 -2.45 -3.20 -11.57
CA GLU A 119 -3.24 -2.25 -12.37
C GLU A 119 -4.39 -1.64 -11.56
N TYR A 120 -5.12 -2.46 -10.80
CA TYR A 120 -6.18 -2.01 -9.91
C TYR A 120 -5.67 -1.00 -8.87
N TYR A 121 -4.60 -1.33 -8.16
CA TYR A 121 -4.08 -0.49 -7.09
C TYR A 121 -3.45 0.80 -7.60
N TYR A 122 -2.73 0.77 -8.73
CA TYR A 122 -2.19 1.99 -9.31
C TYR A 122 -3.28 2.95 -9.81
N GLU A 123 -4.36 2.43 -10.40
CA GLU A 123 -5.45 3.28 -10.88
C GLU A 123 -6.21 3.94 -9.73
N ASP A 124 -6.44 3.21 -8.65
CA ASP A 124 -7.00 3.77 -7.42
C ASP A 124 -6.04 4.79 -6.79
N ALA A 125 -4.73 4.49 -6.72
CA ALA A 125 -3.73 5.44 -6.23
C ALA A 125 -3.72 6.75 -7.04
N ARG A 126 -3.84 6.66 -8.37
CA ARG A 126 -3.88 7.81 -9.29
C ARG A 126 -5.11 8.69 -9.03
N THR A 127 -6.27 8.07 -8.87
CA THR A 127 -7.54 8.76 -8.57
C THR A 127 -7.44 9.48 -7.22
N LEU A 128 -6.94 8.79 -6.19
CA LEU A 128 -6.77 9.36 -4.85
C LEU A 128 -5.74 10.49 -4.80
N ALA A 129 -4.63 10.38 -5.55
CA ALA A 129 -3.63 11.45 -5.64
C ALA A 129 -4.22 12.71 -6.26
N HIS A 130 -5.08 12.54 -7.28
CA HIS A 130 -5.80 13.65 -7.89
C HIS A 130 -6.79 14.29 -6.93
N GLU A 131 -7.61 13.50 -6.24
CA GLU A 131 -8.55 14.00 -5.21
C GLU A 131 -7.84 14.67 -4.02
N ALA A 132 -6.64 14.22 -3.68
CA ALA A 132 -5.80 14.82 -2.65
C ALA A 132 -5.06 16.09 -3.11
N GLU A 133 -5.13 16.44 -4.40
CA GLU A 133 -4.33 17.51 -5.02
C GLU A 133 -2.81 17.31 -4.83
N ASN A 134 -2.36 16.05 -4.71
CA ASN A 134 -0.97 15.70 -4.46
C ASN A 134 -0.26 15.37 -5.77
N ILE A 135 0.25 16.40 -6.42
CA ILE A 135 0.88 16.31 -7.75
C ILE A 135 2.14 15.43 -7.74
N GLU A 136 2.96 15.53 -6.68
CA GLU A 136 4.18 14.73 -6.52
C GLU A 136 3.85 13.24 -6.45
N LEU A 137 2.86 12.87 -5.63
CA LEU A 137 2.41 11.48 -5.52
C LEU A 137 1.77 10.99 -6.83
N GLY A 138 1.01 11.85 -7.50
CA GLY A 138 0.47 11.56 -8.83
C GLY A 138 1.57 11.23 -9.85
N ALA A 139 2.67 11.98 -9.85
CA ALA A 139 3.82 11.71 -10.71
C ALA A 139 4.47 10.35 -10.40
N ILE A 140 4.65 10.02 -9.11
CA ILE A 140 5.22 8.73 -8.67
C ILE A 140 4.32 7.56 -9.13
N VAL A 141 3.00 7.68 -8.98
CA VAL A 141 2.05 6.65 -9.43
C VAL A 141 2.14 6.45 -10.95
N LEU A 142 2.19 7.55 -11.72
CA LEU A 142 2.32 7.49 -13.18
C LEU A 142 3.64 6.84 -13.63
N CYS A 143 4.73 7.05 -12.90
CA CYS A 143 5.98 6.33 -13.12
C CYS A 143 5.80 4.81 -12.91
N GLY A 144 5.11 4.40 -11.84
CA GLY A 144 4.77 2.99 -11.58
C GLY A 144 3.91 2.37 -12.69
N MET A 145 2.88 3.09 -13.15
CA MET A 145 2.03 2.67 -14.27
C MET A 145 2.81 2.55 -15.58
N SER A 146 3.76 3.46 -15.84
CA SER A 146 4.65 3.40 -17.00
C SER A 146 5.50 2.13 -16.98
N HIS A 147 6.05 1.79 -15.81
CA HIS A 147 6.85 0.59 -15.63
C HIS A 147 6.00 -0.68 -15.85
N LEU A 148 4.83 -0.78 -15.21
CA LEU A 148 3.90 -1.89 -15.39
C LEU A 148 3.51 -2.09 -16.87
N ALA A 149 3.15 -1.01 -17.58
CA ALA A 149 2.76 -1.08 -18.99
C ALA A 149 3.91 -1.59 -19.88
N THR A 150 5.15 -1.26 -19.56
CA THR A 150 6.33 -1.76 -20.29
C THR A 150 6.47 -3.28 -20.13
N TRP A 151 6.30 -3.80 -18.92
CA TRP A 151 6.32 -5.24 -18.64
C TRP A 151 5.17 -5.99 -19.30
N GLN A 152 3.99 -5.38 -19.37
CA GLN A 152 2.84 -5.91 -20.10
C GLN A 152 2.96 -5.81 -21.63
N ARG A 153 4.11 -5.40 -22.18
CA ARG A 153 4.34 -5.20 -23.63
C ARG A 153 3.39 -4.16 -24.25
N LYS A 154 3.01 -3.14 -23.48
CA LYS A 154 2.21 -1.97 -23.91
C LYS A 154 3.05 -0.68 -23.90
N PRO A 155 4.15 -0.58 -24.70
CA PRO A 155 5.10 0.53 -24.60
C PRO A 155 4.51 1.90 -24.91
N ARG A 156 3.48 1.99 -25.78
CA ARG A 156 2.79 3.26 -26.06
C ARG A 156 2.08 3.80 -24.82
N THR A 157 1.38 2.93 -24.10
CA THR A 157 0.77 3.25 -22.81
C THR A 157 1.82 3.63 -21.79
N GLY A 158 2.94 2.90 -21.75
CA GLY A 158 4.08 3.22 -20.89
C GLY A 158 4.62 4.64 -21.12
N ILE A 159 4.86 5.02 -22.37
CA ILE A 159 5.33 6.36 -22.75
C ILE A 159 4.30 7.43 -22.37
N ALA A 160 3.00 7.17 -22.58
CA ALA A 160 1.95 8.12 -22.23
C ALA A 160 1.96 8.45 -20.72
N HIS A 161 2.09 7.44 -19.86
CA HIS A 161 2.20 7.66 -18.42
C HIS A 161 3.49 8.41 -18.03
N ALA A 162 4.63 8.08 -18.64
CA ALA A 162 5.89 8.78 -18.37
C ALA A 162 5.84 10.26 -18.77
N VAL A 163 5.23 10.58 -19.91
CA VAL A 163 5.03 11.97 -20.35
C VAL A 163 4.12 12.71 -19.38
N ALA A 164 3.02 12.10 -18.95
CA ALA A 164 2.11 12.68 -17.97
C ALA A 164 2.82 12.97 -16.64
N ALA A 165 3.65 12.04 -16.14
CA ALA A 165 4.45 12.25 -14.94
C ALA A 165 5.41 13.46 -15.09
N GLY A 166 6.04 13.61 -16.26
CA GLY A 166 6.93 14.73 -16.55
C GLY A 166 6.23 16.10 -16.63
N VAL A 167 4.91 16.12 -16.87
CA VAL A 167 4.09 17.35 -16.78
C VAL A 167 3.81 17.70 -15.32
N CYS A 168 3.49 16.70 -14.48
CA CYS A 168 3.27 16.90 -13.05
C CYS A 168 4.50 17.51 -12.34
N CYS A 169 5.72 17.09 -12.68
CA CYS A 169 6.94 17.62 -12.06
C CYS A 169 7.31 19.07 -12.46
N LYS A 170 6.57 19.69 -13.38
CA LYS A 170 6.81 21.06 -13.86
C LYS A 170 5.77 22.08 -13.39
N ALA A 171 4.68 21.60 -12.80
CA ALA A 171 3.61 22.41 -12.22
C ALA A 171 4.00 22.88 -10.82
#